data_AF-A0A3D5K249-F1
#
_entry.id   AF-A0A3D5K249-F1
#
_cell.length_a   1.000
_cell.length_b   1.000
_cell.length_c   1.000
_cell.angle_alpha   90.00
_cell.angle_beta   90.00
_cell.angle_gamma   90.00
#
_symmetry.space_group_name_H-M   'P 1'
#
loop_
_entity.id
_entity.type
_entity.pdbx_description
1 polymer ?
#
loop_
_entity_poly.entity_id
_entity_poly.type
_entity_poly.pdbx_seq_one_letter_code
_entity_poly.pdbx_strand_id
1 'polypeptide(L)'
;MAKMNFYRSSVRVPLIVRPPAGTTGRVETAPVQAFDVAATLLDAGAAPGLDGAPSQSLVPLVTGTDGATRDNVVSMIRIRPGLPTWYAISNGNWRATINADTGEVSELFNLVTDANETTNRVGDLAVDDELDLLRDQLTSTLESA
;
A
#
# COMPACT_ATOMS: atom_id res chain seq x y z
N MET A 1 -4.28 -0.91 22.01
CA MET A 1 -4.06 -1.68 20.78
C MET A 1 -2.84 -1.14 20.05
N ALA A 2 -1.69 -1.82 20.12
CA ALA A 2 -0.41 -1.27 19.64
C ALA A 2 -0.29 -1.18 18.10
N LYS A 3 -1.03 -2.02 17.35
CA LYS A 3 -0.94 -2.13 15.88
C LYS A 3 -2.21 -1.69 15.13
N MET A 4 -3.22 -1.17 15.83
CA MET A 4 -4.41 -0.61 15.17
C MET A 4 -4.17 0.86 14.78
N ASN A 5 -3.22 1.06 13.86
CA ASN A 5 -2.88 2.34 13.26
C ASN A 5 -2.14 2.11 11.94
N PHE A 6 -1.98 3.17 11.16
CA PHE A 6 -1.40 3.14 9.82
C PHE A 6 0.03 3.69 9.71
N TYR A 7 0.68 3.99 10.84
CA TYR A 7 2.09 4.37 10.84
C TYR A 7 2.93 3.27 10.18
N ARG A 8 4.00 3.64 9.48
CA ARG A 8 4.91 2.70 8.80
C ARG A 8 5.45 1.65 9.75
N SER A 9 5.67 1.99 11.02
CA SER A 9 6.08 1.04 12.08
C SER A 9 5.04 -0.06 12.36
N SER A 10 3.79 0.13 11.96
CA SER A 10 2.70 -0.83 12.05
C SER A 10 2.50 -1.58 10.73
N VAL A 11 2.36 -0.87 9.62
CA VAL A 11 1.90 -1.43 8.33
C VAL A 11 3.00 -1.83 7.36
N ARG A 12 4.21 -1.25 7.47
CA ARG A 12 5.34 -1.63 6.61
C ARG A 12 6.05 -2.83 7.21
N VAL A 13 5.79 -4.00 6.63
CA VAL A 13 6.38 -5.27 7.08
C VAL A 13 7.56 -5.70 6.20
N PRO A 14 8.55 -6.43 6.76
CA PRO A 14 9.63 -6.98 5.95
C PRO A 14 9.13 -8.14 5.07
N LEU A 15 9.59 -8.18 3.83
CA LEU A 15 9.38 -9.29 2.88
C LEU A 15 10.72 -9.62 2.20
N ILE A 16 11.14 -10.88 2.28
CA ILE A 16 12.34 -11.40 1.61
C ILE A 16 11.91 -12.59 0.76
N VAL A 17 12.22 -12.54 -0.53
CA VAL A 17 11.90 -13.62 -1.48
C VAL A 17 13.19 -14.18 -2.06
N ARG A 18 13.37 -15.50 -1.95
CA ARG A 18 14.52 -16.23 -2.50
C ARG A 18 14.01 -17.30 -3.47
N PRO A 19 14.27 -17.20 -4.79
CA PRO A 19 13.91 -18.25 -5.74
C PRO A 19 14.77 -19.51 -5.53
N PRO A 20 14.36 -20.70 -6.00
CA PRO A 20 15.05 -21.98 -5.73
C PRO A 20 16.53 -22.02 -6.09
N ALA A 21 16.93 -21.38 -7.20
CA ALA A 21 18.33 -21.27 -7.63
C ALA A 21 19.08 -20.09 -7.00
N GLY A 22 18.41 -19.28 -6.19
CA GLY A 22 18.90 -17.97 -5.78
C GLY A 22 18.85 -16.94 -6.91
N THR A 23 19.19 -15.70 -6.56
CA THR A 23 19.33 -14.58 -7.50
C THR A 23 20.31 -13.57 -6.89
N THR A 24 20.80 -12.63 -7.69
CA THR A 24 21.58 -11.50 -7.17
C THR A 24 20.72 -10.70 -6.21
N GLY A 25 21.20 -10.50 -4.98
CA GLY A 25 20.49 -9.74 -3.96
C GLY A 25 20.22 -8.31 -4.43
N ARG A 26 18.98 -7.87 -4.33
CA ARG A 26 18.54 -6.51 -4.64
C ARG A 26 17.45 -6.07 -3.67
N VAL A 27 17.26 -4.75 -3.59
CA VAL A 27 16.22 -4.13 -2.76
C VAL A 27 15.21 -3.49 -3.70
N GLU A 28 13.98 -3.97 -3.66
CA GLU A 28 12.87 -3.35 -4.37
C GLU A 28 12.25 -2.24 -3.53
N THR A 29 12.08 -1.06 -4.13
CA THR A 29 11.41 0.09 -3.49
C THR A 29 9.99 0.31 -4.00
N ALA A 30 9.57 -0.43 -5.04
CA ALA A 30 8.22 -0.35 -5.58
C ALA A 30 7.18 -0.75 -4.52
N PRO A 31 5.99 -0.12 -4.51
CA PRO A 31 4.94 -0.46 -3.56
C PRO A 31 4.40 -1.88 -3.77
N VAL A 32 4.45 -2.70 -2.71
CA VAL A 32 3.91 -4.07 -2.68
C VAL A 32 2.93 -4.27 -1.53
N GLN A 33 1.98 -5.19 -1.67
CA GLN A 33 0.99 -5.51 -0.65
C GLN A 33 1.13 -6.97 -0.19
N ALA A 34 0.77 -7.24 1.07
CA ALA A 34 0.91 -8.57 1.65
C ALA A 34 0.14 -9.66 0.88
N PHE A 35 -0.98 -9.30 0.25
CA PHE A 35 -1.77 -10.24 -0.54
C PHE A 35 -1.11 -10.63 -1.88
N ASP A 36 -0.09 -9.91 -2.33
CA ASP A 36 0.66 -10.25 -3.56
C ASP A 36 1.43 -11.56 -3.43
N VAL A 37 1.73 -11.98 -2.20
CA VAL A 37 2.40 -13.25 -1.92
C VAL A 37 1.57 -14.41 -2.49
N ALA A 38 0.24 -14.36 -2.41
CA ALA A 38 -0.62 -15.42 -2.95
C ALA A 38 -0.50 -15.52 -4.47
N ALA A 39 -0.64 -14.40 -5.19
CA ALA A 39 -0.47 -14.36 -6.66
C ALA A 39 0.93 -14.79 -7.09
N THR A 40 1.96 -14.38 -6.34
CA THR A 40 3.36 -14.75 -6.61
C THR A 40 3.60 -16.25 -6.50
N LEU A 41 3.00 -16.90 -5.49
CA LEU A 41 3.13 -18.35 -5.30
C LEU A 41 2.42 -19.15 -6.41
N LEU A 42 1.24 -18.68 -6.85
CA LEU A 42 0.50 -19.31 -7.94
C LEU A 42 1.27 -19.20 -9.27
N ASP A 43 1.76 -18.01 -9.60
CA ASP A 43 2.56 -17.75 -10.81
C ASP A 43 3.85 -18.59 -10.81
N ALA A 44 4.60 -18.58 -9.70
CA ALA A 44 5.81 -19.40 -9.57
C ALA A 44 5.54 -20.91 -9.68
N GLY A 45 4.33 -21.36 -9.35
CA GLY A 45 3.89 -22.76 -9.47
C GLY A 45 3.21 -23.10 -10.80
N ALA A 46 3.13 -22.15 -11.75
CA ALA A 46 2.36 -22.28 -12.99
C ALA A 46 0.89 -22.69 -12.75
N ALA A 47 0.31 -22.21 -11.64
CA ALA A 47 -1.09 -22.43 -11.29
C ALA A 47 -1.97 -21.27 -11.80
N PRO A 48 -3.29 -21.49 -12.00
CA PRO A 48 -4.22 -20.41 -12.33
C PRO A 48 -4.21 -19.31 -11.27
N GLY A 49 -4.40 -18.06 -11.71
CA GLY A 49 -4.53 -16.90 -10.84
C GLY A 49 -5.80 -16.92 -9.99
N LEU A 50 -5.91 -15.96 -9.07
CA LEU A 50 -7.13 -15.72 -8.30
C LEU A 50 -8.03 -14.75 -9.08
N ASP A 51 -9.13 -15.28 -9.62
CA ASP A 51 -10.10 -14.47 -10.36
C ASP A 51 -10.67 -13.34 -9.48
N GLY A 52 -10.63 -12.12 -10.00
CA GLY A 52 -11.13 -10.93 -9.30
C GLY A 52 -10.28 -10.45 -8.12
N ALA A 53 -9.12 -11.06 -7.85
CA ALA A 53 -8.24 -10.56 -6.79
C ALA A 53 -7.38 -9.38 -7.30
N PRO A 54 -7.22 -8.30 -6.51
CA PRO A 54 -6.35 -7.17 -6.87
C PRO A 54 -4.85 -7.49 -6.71
N SER A 55 -4.51 -8.71 -6.28
CA SER A 55 -3.14 -9.17 -6.09
C SER A 55 -2.38 -9.28 -7.40
N GLN A 56 -1.13 -8.84 -7.40
CA GLN A 56 -0.23 -8.94 -8.54
C GLN A 56 0.96 -9.83 -8.21
N SER A 57 1.41 -10.63 -9.17
CA SER A 57 2.59 -11.46 -8.99
C SER A 57 3.85 -10.59 -8.86
N LEU A 58 4.70 -10.91 -7.88
CA LEU A 58 6.01 -10.31 -7.70
C LEU A 58 7.12 -11.08 -8.45
N VAL A 59 6.79 -12.13 -9.20
CA VAL A 59 7.78 -12.89 -10.00
C VAL A 59 8.58 -11.98 -10.93
N PRO A 60 7.98 -10.99 -11.65
CA PRO A 60 8.75 -10.11 -12.52
C PRO A 60 9.84 -9.34 -11.77
N LEU A 61 9.52 -8.86 -10.56
CA LEU A 61 10.51 -8.26 -9.67
C LEU A 61 11.58 -9.31 -9.36
N VAL A 62 11.21 -10.49 -8.84
CA VAL A 62 12.14 -11.59 -8.48
C VAL A 62 13.14 -11.94 -9.60
N THR A 63 12.68 -11.98 -10.85
CA THR A 63 13.50 -12.32 -12.03
C THR A 63 14.26 -11.15 -12.65
N GLY A 64 14.02 -9.92 -12.18
CA GLY A 64 14.68 -8.71 -12.71
C GLY A 64 14.14 -8.28 -14.08
N THR A 65 12.91 -8.66 -14.41
CA THR A 65 12.18 -8.12 -15.56
C THR A 65 11.43 -6.87 -15.09
N ASP A 66 11.73 -5.72 -15.69
CA ASP A 66 11.13 -4.44 -15.32
C ASP A 66 9.60 -4.52 -15.32
N GLY A 67 9.02 -4.06 -14.22
CA GLY A 67 7.57 -3.97 -14.03
C GLY A 67 7.26 -3.38 -12.67
N ALA A 68 6.88 -2.11 -12.63
CA ALA A 68 6.16 -1.59 -11.47
C ALA A 68 4.88 -2.43 -11.33
N THR A 69 4.66 -3.00 -10.15
CA THR A 69 3.42 -3.74 -9.90
C THR A 69 2.27 -2.73 -9.78
N ARG A 70 2.46 -1.66 -9.00
CA ARG A 70 1.47 -0.59 -8.78
C ARG A 70 2.11 0.71 -8.31
N ASP A 71 1.35 1.80 -8.42
CA ASP A 71 1.77 3.14 -8.03
C ASP A 71 1.44 3.49 -6.56
N ASN A 72 0.54 2.72 -5.92
CA ASN A 72 0.05 3.00 -4.59
C ASN A 72 -0.26 1.72 -3.78
N VAL A 73 -0.48 1.85 -2.48
CA VAL A 73 -0.93 0.76 -1.60
C VAL A 73 -2.03 1.25 -0.68
N VAL A 74 -3.00 0.37 -0.42
CA VAL A 74 -4.13 0.64 0.48
C VAL A 74 -4.12 -0.33 1.67
N SER A 75 -4.35 0.21 2.86
CA SER A 75 -4.62 -0.56 4.07
C SER A 75 -5.97 -0.16 4.64
N MET A 76 -6.67 -1.11 5.29
CA MET A 76 -7.98 -0.87 5.89
C MET A 76 -7.99 -1.35 7.34
N ILE A 77 -8.59 -0.55 8.22
CA ILE A 77 -8.92 -0.94 9.60
C ILE A 77 -10.39 -0.64 9.85
N ARG A 78 -11.13 -1.68 10.24
CA ARG A 78 -12.46 -1.57 10.86
C ARG A 78 -12.42 -2.38 12.15
N ILE A 79 -12.68 -1.73 13.28
CA ILE A 79 -12.57 -2.38 14.59
C ILE A 79 -13.65 -3.45 14.75
N ARG A 80 -14.91 -3.09 14.45
CA ARG A 80 -16.10 -3.96 14.52
C ARG A 80 -17.14 -3.51 13.50
N PRO A 81 -18.10 -4.36 13.11
CA PRO A 81 -19.26 -3.93 12.34
C PRO A 81 -20.00 -2.76 13.01
N GLY A 82 -20.44 -1.79 12.22
CA GLY A 82 -21.15 -0.59 12.70
C GLY A 82 -20.27 0.53 13.26
N LEU A 83 -18.95 0.37 13.27
CA LEU A 83 -18.00 1.46 13.53
C LEU A 83 -17.36 1.94 12.23
N PRO A 84 -16.84 3.19 12.20
CA PRO A 84 -16.22 3.75 11.01
C PRO A 84 -15.10 2.88 10.46
N THR A 85 -15.01 2.84 9.14
CA THR A 85 -13.88 2.22 8.44
C THR A 85 -12.87 3.29 8.10
N TRP A 86 -11.61 2.99 8.32
CA TRP A 86 -10.52 3.88 7.93
C TRP A 86 -9.68 3.20 6.86
N TYR A 87 -9.40 3.95 5.80
CA TYR A 87 -8.41 3.59 4.79
C TYR A 87 -7.15 4.40 5.03
N ALA A 88 -6.00 3.78 4.77
CA ALA A 88 -4.77 4.49 4.52
C ALA A 88 -4.30 4.22 3.09
N ILE A 89 -4.01 5.28 2.37
CA ILE A 89 -3.45 5.25 1.01
C ILE A 89 -2.02 5.79 1.07
N SER A 90 -1.10 5.14 0.37
CA SER A 90 0.26 5.67 0.17
C SER A 90 0.77 5.38 -1.23
N ASN A 91 1.39 6.38 -1.86
CA ASN A 91 2.09 6.26 -3.14
C ASN A 91 3.63 6.18 -2.97
N GLY A 92 4.09 5.83 -1.77
CA GLY A 92 5.51 5.78 -1.41
C GLY A 92 6.09 7.11 -0.94
N ASN A 93 5.63 8.24 -1.48
CA ASN A 93 6.10 9.58 -1.10
C ASN A 93 5.20 10.23 -0.05
N TRP A 94 3.89 10.00 -0.14
CA TRP A 94 2.90 10.54 0.78
C TRP A 94 2.02 9.44 1.35
N ARG A 95 1.38 9.73 2.49
CA ARG A 95 0.35 8.86 3.08
C ARG A 95 -0.80 9.71 3.62
N ALA A 96 -2.04 9.29 3.35
CA ALA A 96 -3.22 9.84 3.99
C ALA A 96 -4.00 8.76 4.76
N THR A 97 -4.73 9.14 5.81
CA THR A 97 -5.75 8.32 6.46
C THR A 97 -7.11 8.99 6.33
N ILE A 98 -8.06 8.24 5.77
CA ILE A 98 -9.36 8.75 5.32
C ILE A 98 -10.46 7.86 5.89
N ASN A 99 -11.48 8.49 6.48
CA ASN A 99 -12.70 7.83 6.91
C ASN A 99 -13.51 7.44 5.67
N ALA A 100 -13.80 6.15 5.52
CA ALA A 100 -14.53 5.63 4.35
C ALA A 100 -15.96 6.17 4.24
N ASP A 101 -16.60 6.48 5.37
CA ASP A 101 -18.01 6.84 5.42
C ASP A 101 -18.21 8.35 5.21
N THR A 102 -17.29 9.17 5.73
CA THR A 102 -17.40 10.64 5.71
C THR A 102 -16.45 11.34 4.75
N GLY A 103 -15.41 10.64 4.26
CA GLY A 103 -14.32 11.25 3.49
C GLY A 103 -13.39 12.15 4.34
N GLU A 104 -13.61 12.21 5.66
CA GLU A 104 -12.78 12.98 6.58
C GLU A 104 -11.34 12.47 6.58
N VAL A 105 -10.39 13.39 6.45
CA VAL A 105 -8.97 13.07 6.47
C VAL A 105 -8.42 13.38 7.85
N SER A 106 -7.92 12.37 8.55
CA SER A 106 -7.37 12.53 9.91
C SER A 106 -5.86 12.72 9.92
N GLU A 107 -5.15 12.17 8.93
CA GLU A 107 -3.70 12.23 8.84
C GLU A 107 -3.25 12.43 7.38
N LEU A 108 -2.24 13.27 7.18
CA LEU A 108 -1.52 13.46 5.91
C LEU A 108 -0.04 13.68 6.21
N PHE A 109 0.83 12.81 5.70
CA PHE A 109 2.28 12.86 5.96
C PHE A 109 3.09 12.81 4.68
N ASN A 110 4.14 13.64 4.60
CA ASN A 110 5.18 13.54 3.58
C ASN A 110 6.25 12.56 4.04
N LEU A 111 6.29 11.36 3.47
CA LEU A 111 7.21 10.30 3.88
C LEU A 111 8.67 10.53 3.42
N VAL A 112 8.88 11.48 2.50
CA VAL A 112 10.22 11.86 2.00
C VAL A 112 10.90 12.82 2.97
N THR A 113 10.18 13.85 3.42
CA THR A 113 10.72 14.88 4.32
C THR A 113 10.45 14.60 5.80
N ASP A 114 9.44 13.78 6.11
CA ASP A 114 9.05 13.37 7.47
C ASP A 114 8.93 11.83 7.55
N ALA A 115 10.08 11.16 7.50
CA ALA A 115 10.16 9.69 7.51
C ALA A 115 9.57 9.05 8.79
N ASN A 116 9.45 9.80 9.88
CA ASN A 116 8.92 9.37 11.17
C ASN A 116 7.42 9.70 11.36
N GLU A 117 6.78 10.33 10.38
CA GLU A 117 5.34 10.67 10.40
C GLU A 117 4.96 11.47 11.66
N THR A 118 5.75 12.51 11.95
CA THR A 118 5.63 13.34 13.15
C THR A 118 4.90 14.66 12.90
N THR A 119 4.74 15.07 11.64
CA THR A 119 4.14 16.36 11.26
C THR A 119 2.92 16.13 10.38
N ASN A 120 1.74 16.14 11.00
CA ASN A 120 0.47 16.02 10.27
C ASN A 120 0.21 17.30 9.46
N ARG A 121 -0.05 17.16 8.16
CA ARG A 121 -0.25 18.24 7.19
C ARG A 121 -1.71 18.44 6.80
N VAL A 122 -2.66 17.80 7.47
CA VAL A 122 -4.09 18.01 7.20
C VAL A 122 -4.45 19.49 7.35
N GLY A 123 -5.11 20.04 6.33
CA GLY A 123 -5.54 21.44 6.28
C GLY A 123 -4.43 22.43 5.89
N ASP A 124 -3.22 21.95 5.57
CA ASP A 124 -2.18 22.79 4.98
C ASP A 124 -2.42 22.97 3.48
N LEU A 125 -2.90 24.16 3.10
CA LEU A 125 -3.22 24.52 1.71
C LEU A 125 -2.03 24.38 0.76
N ALA A 126 -0.80 24.37 1.26
CA ALA A 126 0.39 24.20 0.43
C ALA A 126 0.54 22.76 -0.12
N VAL A 127 -0.23 21.80 0.39
CA VAL A 127 -0.14 20.38 0.01
C VAL A 127 -1.50 19.77 -0.34
N ASP A 128 -2.48 20.62 -0.67
CA ASP A 128 -3.83 20.18 -1.02
C ASP A 128 -3.84 19.35 -2.32
N ASP A 129 -3.01 19.72 -3.30
CA ASP A 129 -2.86 18.98 -4.57
C ASP A 129 -2.42 17.53 -4.32
N GLU A 130 -1.51 17.29 -3.36
CA GLU A 130 -1.07 15.95 -2.99
C GLU A 130 -2.17 15.15 -2.27
N LEU A 131 -3.00 15.82 -1.46
CA LEU A 131 -4.15 15.16 -0.83
C LEU A 131 -5.19 14.75 -1.86
N ASP A 132 -5.49 15.62 -2.82
CA ASP A 132 -6.46 15.34 -3.88
C ASP A 132 -5.96 14.22 -4.79
N LEU A 133 -4.67 14.21 -5.15
CA LEU A 133 -4.06 13.08 -5.85
C LEU A 133 -4.25 11.75 -5.11
N LEU A 134 -4.03 11.73 -3.79
CA LEU A 134 -4.20 10.53 -2.97
C LEU A 134 -5.67 10.08 -2.89
N ARG A 135 -6.63 11.02 -2.89
CA ARG A 135 -8.07 10.71 -2.92
C ARG A 135 -8.49 10.08 -4.24
N ASP A 136 -8.02 10.63 -5.35
CA ASP A 136 -8.28 10.09 -6.69
C ASP A 136 -7.71 8.68 -6.82
N GLN A 137 -6.47 8.50 -6.36
CA GLN A 137 -5.81 7.20 -6.31
C GLN A 137 -6.56 6.19 -5.43
N LEU A 138 -7.02 6.59 -4.24
CA LEU A 138 -7.80 5.71 -3.37
C LEU A 138 -9.12 5.31 -4.03
N THR A 139 -9.85 6.26 -4.61
CA THR A 139 -11.13 6.02 -5.29
C THR A 139 -10.94 5.02 -6.43
N SER A 140 -9.98 5.28 -7.32
CA SER A 140 -9.65 4.38 -8.43
C SER A 140 -9.28 2.97 -7.95
N THR A 141 -8.52 2.87 -6.85
CA THR A 141 -8.10 1.56 -6.31
C THR A 141 -9.30 0.76 -5.79
N LEU A 142 -10.23 1.42 -5.08
CA LEU A 142 -11.39 0.77 -4.49
C LEU A 142 -12.46 0.39 -5.53
N GLU A 143 -12.56 1.12 -6.65
CA GLU A 143 -13.48 0.78 -7.74
C GLU A 143 -12.97 -0.38 -8.61
N SER A 144 -11.66 -0.58 -8.64
CA SER A 144 -11.01 -1.65 -9.42
C SER A 144 -10.94 -3.01 -8.70
N ALA A 145 -11.24 -3.04 -7.40
CA ALA A 145 -11.15 -4.20 -6.52
C ALA A 145 -12.50 -4.91 -6.34
#